data_AF-A0A7W7BNQ2-F1
#
_entry.id   AF-A0A7W7BNQ2-F1
#
_cell.length_a   1.000
_cell.length_b   1.000
_cell.length_c   1.000
_cell.angle_alpha   90.00
_cell.angle_beta   90.00
_cell.angle_gamma   90.00
#
_symmetry.space_group_name_H-M   'P 1'
#
loop_
_entity.id
_entity.type
_entity.pdbx_description
1 polymer ?
#
loop_
_entity_poly.entity_id
_entity_poly.type
_entity_poly.pdbx_seq_one_letter_code
_entity_poly.pdbx_strand_id
1 'polypeptide(L)'
;MTAADDARIASLTETARTRVENALQAPNFSAGMVEVNVFRVAGHTELADRIAETVGAAGPAAVAGAKRHLVETFGARNPERGWLGFVMFAAVLSSAFAAATASGIRSDPVSLAPWATVLAGIAVLGQVVVLAGSRLRPVNRFIVRMQLFVVAALVLAAVLSFSHGLTGSGAAVAVCAALAAVLAAVVGVIRSRGGEATQDIDLSVERAYLRAIEHVGDVARDAQRDVDAALDRREAEIVVAVRTRLLEEFAARRPELAGLDADLPAGAMIIASKADPDRWLPPAMAKSRTR
;
A
#
# COMPACT_ATOMS: atom_id res chain seq x y z
N MET A 1 31.87 -22.60 -25.23
CA MET A 1 32.92 -21.68 -24.71
C MET A 1 34.26 -22.02 -25.32
N THR A 2 34.99 -21.01 -25.78
CA THR A 2 36.34 -21.13 -26.35
C THR A 2 37.39 -20.57 -25.38
N ALA A 3 38.67 -20.90 -25.55
CA ALA A 3 39.75 -20.34 -24.72
C ALA A 3 39.82 -18.80 -24.77
N ALA A 4 39.40 -18.20 -25.89
CA ALA A 4 39.27 -16.75 -26.00
C ALA A 4 38.11 -16.18 -25.17
N ASP A 5 37.01 -16.94 -25.01
CA ASP A 5 35.90 -16.57 -24.13
C ASP A 5 36.33 -16.63 -22.67
N ASP A 6 37.07 -17.66 -22.27
CA ASP A 6 37.57 -17.79 -20.89
C ASP A 6 38.49 -16.64 -20.50
N ALA A 7 39.38 -16.22 -21.42
CA ALA A 7 40.24 -15.06 -21.24
C ALA A 7 39.43 -13.75 -21.14
N ARG A 8 38.39 -13.59 -21.97
CA ARG A 8 37.47 -12.44 -21.92
C ARG A 8 36.69 -12.41 -20.59
N ILE A 9 36.14 -13.54 -20.16
CA ILE A 9 35.43 -13.65 -18.87
C ILE A 9 36.36 -13.25 -17.73
N ALA A 10 37.59 -13.77 -17.69
CA ALA A 10 38.56 -13.42 -16.64
C ALA A 10 38.86 -11.91 -16.60
N SER A 11 39.10 -11.29 -17.77
CA SER A 11 39.36 -9.85 -17.89
C SER A 11 38.15 -9.00 -17.47
N LEU A 12 36.95 -9.39 -17.86
CA LEU A 12 35.71 -8.71 -17.48
C LEU A 12 35.42 -8.87 -15.98
N THR A 13 35.62 -10.06 -15.41
CA THR A 13 35.49 -10.30 -13.96
C THR A 13 36.43 -9.39 -13.18
N GLU A 14 37.69 -9.28 -13.58
CA GLU A 14 38.66 -8.39 -12.94
C GLU A 14 38.19 -6.93 -12.94
N THR A 15 37.75 -6.45 -14.11
CA THR A 15 37.29 -5.06 -14.27
C THR A 15 35.99 -4.79 -13.50
N ALA A 16 35.08 -5.75 -13.47
CA ALA A 16 33.82 -5.64 -12.74
C ALA A 16 34.03 -5.72 -11.22
N ARG A 17 35.01 -6.48 -10.74
CA ARG A 17 35.25 -6.70 -9.31
C ARG A 17 35.38 -5.39 -8.55
N THR A 18 36.27 -4.50 -8.98
CA THR A 18 36.48 -3.19 -8.32
C THR A 18 35.20 -2.34 -8.29
N ARG A 19 34.36 -2.44 -9.33
CA ARG A 19 33.08 -1.71 -9.38
C ARG A 19 32.05 -2.29 -8.42
N VAL A 20 31.98 -3.62 -8.33
CA VAL A 20 31.10 -4.31 -7.38
C VAL A 20 31.55 -4.06 -5.94
N GLU A 21 32.86 -4.05 -5.66
CA GLU A 21 33.39 -3.68 -4.34
C GLU A 21 32.97 -2.29 -3.88
N ASN A 22 33.00 -1.32 -4.80
CA ASN A 22 32.51 0.02 -4.50
C ASN A 22 30.99 0.03 -4.29
N ALA A 23 30.24 -0.72 -5.10
CA ALA A 23 28.79 -0.82 -4.97
C ALA A 23 28.36 -1.50 -3.66
N LEU A 24 29.15 -2.44 -3.13
CA LEU A 24 28.88 -3.13 -1.86
C LEU A 24 28.80 -2.19 -0.65
N GLN A 25 29.42 -1.01 -0.73
CA GLN A 25 29.35 0.01 0.32
C GLN A 25 28.03 0.78 0.31
N ALA A 26 27.21 0.63 -0.74
CA ALA A 26 25.92 1.29 -0.82
C ALA A 26 24.93 0.68 0.19
N PRO A 27 24.21 1.49 0.97
CA PRO A 27 23.20 0.99 1.92
C PRO A 27 22.12 0.12 1.26
N ASN A 28 21.79 0.42 0.00
CA ASN A 28 20.75 -0.25 -0.78
C ASN A 28 21.34 -1.21 -1.83
N PHE A 29 22.49 -1.80 -1.55
CA PHE A 29 23.10 -2.80 -2.43
C PHE A 29 22.13 -3.97 -2.69
N SER A 30 22.18 -4.51 -3.91
CA SER A 30 21.37 -5.67 -4.30
C SER A 30 22.06 -6.45 -5.41
N ALA A 31 21.67 -7.71 -5.62
CA ALA A 31 22.21 -8.56 -6.68
C ALA A 31 22.12 -7.92 -8.07
N GLY A 32 21.06 -7.15 -8.35
CA GLY A 32 20.94 -6.38 -9.60
C GLY A 32 22.07 -5.37 -9.81
N MET A 33 22.67 -4.82 -8.74
CA MET A 33 23.83 -3.93 -8.85
C MET A 33 25.09 -4.67 -9.30
N VAL A 34 25.22 -5.98 -9.00
CA VAL A 34 26.31 -6.81 -9.53
C VAL A 34 26.15 -6.91 -11.05
N GLU A 35 24.97 -7.31 -11.51
CA GLU A 35 24.71 -7.50 -12.94
C GLU A 35 24.77 -6.19 -13.74
N VAL A 36 24.29 -5.06 -13.19
CA VAL A 36 24.48 -3.73 -13.81
C VAL A 36 25.97 -3.45 -14.07
N ASN A 37 26.84 -3.75 -13.10
CA ASN A 37 28.28 -3.53 -13.27
C ASN A 37 28.90 -4.48 -14.30
N VAL A 38 28.42 -5.72 -14.38
CA VAL A 38 28.82 -6.68 -15.43
C VAL A 38 28.44 -6.18 -16.82
N PHE A 39 27.19 -5.74 -17.02
CA PHE A 39 26.75 -5.16 -18.30
C PHE A 39 27.60 -3.94 -18.69
N ARG A 40 27.91 -3.06 -17.73
CA ARG A 40 28.71 -1.87 -17.99
C ARG A 40 30.14 -2.18 -18.43
N VAL A 41 30.79 -3.19 -17.85
CA VAL A 41 32.14 -3.58 -18.30
C VAL A 41 32.13 -4.39 -19.59
N ALA A 42 31.03 -5.10 -19.87
CA ALA A 42 30.83 -5.83 -21.11
C ALA A 42 30.51 -4.93 -22.31
N GLY A 43 30.27 -3.63 -22.10
CA GLY A 43 29.98 -2.64 -23.15
C GLY A 43 28.49 -2.34 -23.35
N HIS A 44 27.61 -2.92 -22.52
CA HIS A 44 26.14 -2.78 -22.62
C HIS A 44 25.58 -1.81 -21.57
N THR A 45 26.29 -0.72 -21.28
CA THR A 45 25.86 0.29 -20.29
C THR A 45 24.47 0.85 -20.58
N GLU A 46 24.21 1.25 -21.82
CA GLU A 46 22.92 1.82 -22.22
C GLU A 46 21.76 0.83 -22.05
N LEU A 47 22.00 -0.46 -22.31
CA LEU A 47 21.01 -1.50 -22.13
C LEU A 47 20.67 -1.68 -20.64
N ALA A 48 21.70 -1.79 -19.79
CA ALA A 48 21.51 -1.92 -18.34
C ALA A 48 20.80 -0.71 -17.72
N ASP A 49 21.18 0.51 -18.10
CA ASP A 49 20.56 1.73 -17.59
C ASP A 49 19.09 1.83 -18.05
N ARG A 50 18.81 1.52 -19.34
CA ARG A 50 17.45 1.50 -19.88
C ARG A 50 16.53 0.52 -19.17
N ILE A 51 16.99 -0.71 -18.92
CA ILE A 51 16.21 -1.74 -18.21
C ILE A 51 15.97 -1.32 -16.76
N ALA A 52 17.03 -0.84 -16.09
CA ALA A 52 16.94 -0.40 -14.70
C ALA A 52 15.97 0.78 -14.54
N GLU A 53 15.96 1.72 -15.49
CA GLU A 53 15.03 2.84 -15.52
C GLU A 53 13.60 2.39 -15.82
N THR A 54 13.41 1.59 -16.86
CA THR A 54 12.08 1.13 -17.31
C THR A 54 11.37 0.33 -16.20
N VAL A 55 12.04 -0.68 -15.65
CA VAL A 55 11.47 -1.51 -14.56
C VAL A 55 11.40 -0.72 -13.25
N GLY A 56 12.39 0.13 -12.98
CA GLY A 56 12.43 0.97 -11.78
C GLY A 56 11.30 2.00 -11.73
N ALA A 57 10.86 2.52 -12.87
CA ALA A 57 9.74 3.45 -12.97
C ALA A 57 8.37 2.74 -12.92
N ALA A 58 8.31 1.46 -13.28
CA ALA A 58 7.06 0.70 -13.37
C ALA A 58 6.34 0.59 -12.01
N GLY A 59 7.06 0.30 -10.93
CA GLY A 59 6.48 0.20 -9.58
C GLY A 59 5.76 1.48 -9.12
N PRO A 60 6.45 2.63 -9.04
CA PRO A 60 5.84 3.91 -8.70
C PRO A 60 4.68 4.31 -9.64
N ALA A 61 4.83 4.07 -10.95
CA ALA A 61 3.78 4.35 -11.93
C ALA A 61 2.54 3.48 -11.71
N ALA A 62 2.72 2.19 -11.42
CA ALA A 62 1.64 1.25 -11.13
C ALA A 62 0.90 1.63 -9.84
N VAL A 63 1.61 2.05 -8.78
CA VAL A 63 0.99 2.57 -7.55
C VAL A 63 0.18 3.84 -7.83
N ALA A 64 0.73 4.77 -8.61
CA ALA A 64 0.02 5.98 -9.00
C ALA A 64 -1.21 5.66 -9.85
N GLY A 65 -1.13 4.66 -10.74
CA GLY A 65 -2.24 4.13 -11.52
C GLY A 65 -3.33 3.50 -10.64
N ALA A 66 -2.95 2.63 -9.72
CA ALA A 66 -3.87 1.99 -8.76
C ALA A 66 -4.64 3.05 -7.93
N LYS A 67 -3.93 4.06 -7.42
CA LYS A 67 -4.56 5.16 -6.66
C LYS A 67 -5.52 5.99 -7.51
N ARG A 68 -5.14 6.32 -8.75
CA ARG A 68 -6.02 7.03 -9.70
C ARG A 68 -7.27 6.20 -9.98
N HIS A 69 -7.12 4.91 -10.26
CA HIS A 69 -8.25 4.00 -10.50
C HIS A 69 -9.23 3.96 -9.31
N LEU A 70 -8.73 3.92 -8.07
CA LEU A 70 -9.58 3.97 -6.87
C LEU A 70 -10.34 5.30 -6.75
N VAL A 71 -9.71 6.42 -7.08
CA VAL A 71 -10.35 7.74 -7.08
C VAL A 71 -11.41 7.83 -8.16
N GLU A 72 -11.11 7.42 -9.39
CA GLU A 72 -12.03 7.45 -10.52
C GLU A 72 -13.25 6.54 -10.31
N THR A 73 -13.04 5.35 -9.74
CA THR A 73 -14.09 4.34 -9.56
C THR A 73 -14.98 4.65 -8.35
N PHE A 74 -14.39 5.03 -7.22
CA PHE A 74 -15.12 5.17 -5.95
C PHE A 74 -15.34 6.62 -5.50
N GLY A 75 -14.57 7.58 -6.04
CA GLY A 75 -14.67 9.00 -5.73
C GLY A 75 -14.62 9.27 -4.22
N ALA A 76 -15.67 9.89 -3.70
CA ALA A 76 -15.86 10.18 -2.28
C ALA A 76 -15.73 8.94 -1.37
N ARG A 77 -16.09 7.76 -1.87
CA ARG A 77 -16.08 6.48 -1.15
C ARG A 77 -14.73 5.76 -1.23
N ASN A 78 -13.71 6.36 -1.85
CA ASN A 78 -12.38 5.76 -1.96
C ASN A 78 -11.87 5.32 -0.57
N PRO A 79 -11.54 4.03 -0.36
CA PRO A 79 -11.01 3.52 0.90
C PRO A 79 -9.76 4.20 1.44
N GLU A 80 -8.85 4.67 0.58
CA GLU A 80 -7.57 5.23 1.01
C GLU A 80 -7.62 6.73 1.29
N ARG A 81 -8.34 7.47 0.44
CA ARG A 81 -8.29 8.95 0.40
C ARG A 81 -9.66 9.61 0.19
N GLY A 82 -10.74 8.84 0.29
CA GLY A 82 -12.09 9.37 0.16
C GLY A 82 -12.42 10.31 1.30
N TRP A 83 -13.00 11.48 0.99
CA TRP A 83 -13.34 12.48 2.00
C TRP A 83 -14.39 12.00 3.02
N LEU A 84 -15.18 10.98 2.67
CA LEU A 84 -16.12 10.33 3.60
C LEU A 84 -15.43 9.70 4.81
N GLY A 85 -14.19 9.21 4.64
CA GLY A 85 -13.40 8.69 5.75
C GLY A 85 -13.06 9.78 6.78
N PHE A 86 -12.69 10.98 6.32
CA PHE A 86 -12.39 12.12 7.21
C PHE A 86 -13.64 12.62 7.94
N VAL A 87 -14.79 12.65 7.25
CA VAL A 87 -16.08 13.02 7.89
C VAL A 87 -16.46 12.01 8.96
N MET A 88 -16.33 10.71 8.69
CA MET A 88 -16.57 9.68 9.70
C MET A 88 -15.59 9.75 10.86
N PHE A 89 -14.32 10.05 10.59
CA PHE A 89 -13.31 10.24 11.64
C PHE A 89 -13.67 11.42 12.55
N ALA A 90 -14.10 12.55 11.98
CA ALA A 90 -14.61 13.69 12.75
C ALA A 90 -15.84 13.31 13.59
N ALA A 91 -16.80 12.56 13.02
CA ALA A 91 -17.97 12.08 13.74
C ALA A 91 -17.61 11.15 14.91
N VAL A 92 -16.63 10.26 14.72
CA VAL A 92 -16.07 9.40 15.78
C VAL A 92 -15.49 10.26 16.91
N LEU A 93 -14.64 11.24 16.59
CA LEU A 93 -14.07 12.14 17.59
C LEU A 93 -15.17 12.89 18.34
N SER A 94 -16.12 13.50 17.64
CA SER A 94 -17.24 14.23 18.27
C SER A 94 -18.04 13.34 19.22
N SER A 95 -18.36 12.11 18.82
CA SER A 95 -19.08 11.17 19.68
C SER A 95 -18.29 10.72 20.91
N ALA A 96 -16.97 10.51 20.77
CA ALA A 96 -16.09 10.18 21.87
C ALA A 96 -15.96 11.35 22.85
N PHE A 97 -15.81 12.58 22.34
CA PHE A 97 -15.79 13.78 23.18
C PHE A 97 -17.12 14.01 23.88
N ALA A 98 -18.25 13.76 23.22
CA ALA A 98 -19.57 13.82 23.86
C ALA A 98 -19.66 12.87 25.07
N ALA A 99 -19.22 11.61 24.90
CA ALA A 99 -19.15 10.64 25.99
C ALA A 99 -18.19 11.06 27.10
N ALA A 100 -17.01 11.59 26.75
CA ALA A 100 -16.04 12.09 27.71
C ALA A 100 -16.60 13.26 28.53
N THR A 101 -17.27 14.23 27.89
CA THR A 101 -17.92 15.35 28.59
C THR A 101 -19.05 14.89 29.50
N ALA A 102 -19.82 13.87 29.09
CA ALA A 102 -20.89 13.31 29.91
C ALA A 102 -20.38 12.45 31.08
N SER A 103 -19.14 11.95 31.02
CA SER A 103 -18.58 11.05 32.04
C SER A 103 -18.24 11.70 33.37
N GLY A 104 -18.04 13.02 33.41
CA GLY A 104 -17.71 13.74 34.65
C GLY A 104 -16.29 13.50 35.20
N ILE A 105 -15.43 12.74 34.52
CA ILE A 105 -14.12 12.30 35.05
C ILE A 105 -13.15 13.46 35.33
N ARG A 106 -13.28 14.61 34.64
CA ARG A 106 -12.39 15.79 34.81
C ARG A 106 -13.12 17.13 34.84
N SER A 107 -14.44 17.16 34.75
CA SER A 107 -15.21 18.39 34.58
C SER A 107 -16.65 18.19 35.04
N ASP A 108 -17.31 19.27 35.47
CA ASP A 108 -18.71 19.22 35.87
C ASP A 108 -19.61 18.92 34.65
N PRO A 109 -20.35 17.78 34.67
CA PRO A 109 -21.20 17.38 33.55
C PRO A 109 -22.38 18.32 33.32
N VAL A 110 -22.84 19.04 34.35
CA VAL A 110 -23.96 20.00 34.22
C VAL A 110 -23.52 21.19 33.36
N SER A 111 -22.34 21.74 33.64
CA SER A 111 -21.75 22.85 32.89
C SER A 111 -21.43 22.50 31.43
N LEU A 112 -21.13 21.23 31.13
CA LEU A 112 -20.77 20.75 29.79
C LEU A 112 -21.92 20.09 29.02
N ALA A 113 -23.11 19.95 29.62
CA ALA A 113 -24.26 19.31 29.00
C ALA A 113 -24.66 19.89 27.61
N PRO A 114 -24.60 21.22 27.39
CA PRO A 114 -24.84 21.78 26.06
C PRO A 114 -23.80 21.34 25.01
N TRP A 115 -22.53 21.25 25.41
CA TRP A 115 -21.44 20.81 24.52
C TRP A 115 -21.59 19.34 24.12
N ALA A 116 -21.96 18.47 25.05
CA ALA A 116 -22.24 17.06 24.76
C ALA A 116 -23.36 16.93 23.71
N THR A 117 -24.39 17.78 23.80
CA THR A 117 -25.51 17.82 22.85
C THR A 117 -25.06 18.29 21.46
N VAL A 118 -24.28 19.37 21.39
CA VAL A 118 -23.73 19.88 20.12
C VAL A 118 -22.83 18.86 19.44
N LEU A 119 -21.93 18.22 20.20
CA LEU A 119 -21.03 17.19 19.69
C LEU A 119 -21.79 15.95 19.20
N ALA A 120 -22.86 15.55 19.89
CA ALA A 120 -23.75 14.50 19.44
C ALA A 120 -24.44 14.87 18.11
N GLY A 121 -24.92 16.12 17.98
CA GLY A 121 -25.49 16.64 16.75
C GLY A 121 -24.50 16.63 15.57
N ILE A 122 -23.25 17.06 15.79
CA ILE A 122 -22.19 17.01 14.78
C ILE A 122 -21.90 15.56 14.35
N ALA A 123 -21.86 14.61 15.28
CA ALA A 123 -21.65 13.21 14.96
C ALA A 123 -22.77 12.64 14.08
N VAL A 124 -24.04 12.96 14.37
CA VAL A 124 -25.18 12.56 13.54
C VAL A 124 -25.12 13.23 12.16
N LEU A 125 -24.82 14.54 12.11
CA LEU A 125 -24.67 15.27 10.85
C LEU A 125 -23.58 14.64 9.95
N GLY A 126 -22.46 14.22 10.54
CA GLY A 126 -21.41 13.49 9.82
C GLY A 126 -21.92 12.20 9.17
N GLN A 127 -22.76 11.42 9.87
CA GLN A 127 -23.38 10.23 9.30
C GLN A 127 -24.36 10.55 8.16
N VAL A 128 -25.14 11.63 8.29
CA VAL A 128 -26.03 12.12 7.22
C VAL A 128 -25.22 12.50 5.98
N VAL A 129 -24.13 13.26 6.17
CA VAL A 129 -23.21 13.65 5.09
C VAL A 129 -22.62 12.42 4.41
N VAL A 130 -22.30 11.37 5.16
CA VAL A 130 -21.76 10.11 4.61
C VAL A 130 -22.81 9.34 3.82
N LEU A 131 -24.06 9.30 4.29
CA LEU A 131 -25.15 8.70 3.54
C LEU A 131 -25.44 9.48 2.24
N ALA A 132 -25.50 10.81 2.30
CA ALA A 132 -25.71 11.67 1.13
C ALA A 132 -24.53 11.58 0.14
N GLY A 133 -23.30 11.69 0.64
CA GLY A 133 -22.08 11.66 -0.16
C GLY A 133 -21.78 10.30 -0.78
N SER A 134 -22.23 9.21 -0.14
CA SER A 134 -22.18 7.87 -0.73
C SER A 134 -23.24 7.64 -1.82
N ARG A 135 -24.24 8.53 -1.93
CA ARG A 135 -25.38 8.43 -2.87
C ARG A 135 -26.09 7.08 -2.77
N LEU A 136 -26.31 6.61 -1.54
CA LEU A 136 -26.92 5.30 -1.24
C LEU A 136 -26.19 4.10 -1.85
N ARG A 137 -24.90 4.25 -2.20
CA ARG A 137 -24.06 3.13 -2.63
C ARG A 137 -23.32 2.52 -1.44
N PRO A 138 -22.94 1.23 -1.51
CA PRO A 138 -22.13 0.59 -0.47
C PRO A 138 -20.84 1.38 -0.18
N VAL A 139 -20.54 1.53 1.10
CA VAL A 139 -19.30 2.12 1.64
C VAL A 139 -18.39 1.02 2.18
N ASN A 140 -17.08 1.23 2.26
CA ASN A 140 -16.13 0.24 2.81
C ASN A 140 -16.49 -0.17 4.25
N ARG A 141 -16.25 -1.43 4.61
CA ARG A 141 -16.31 -2.00 5.97
C ARG A 141 -15.69 -1.12 7.06
N PHE A 142 -14.61 -0.37 6.76
CA PHE A 142 -14.01 0.56 7.73
C PHE A 142 -14.99 1.66 8.18
N ILE A 143 -15.73 2.26 7.24
CA ILE A 143 -16.74 3.28 7.55
C ILE A 143 -17.86 2.69 8.41
N VAL A 144 -18.27 1.45 8.14
CA VAL A 144 -19.30 0.75 8.94
C VAL A 144 -18.83 0.56 10.38
N ARG A 145 -17.57 0.16 10.59
CA ARG A 145 -17.01 0.02 11.95
C ARG A 145 -17.01 1.34 12.69
N MET A 146 -16.68 2.44 12.02
CA MET A 146 -16.74 3.79 12.60
C MET A 146 -18.17 4.18 12.97
N GLN A 147 -19.17 3.84 12.15
CA GLN A 147 -20.59 4.10 12.48
C GLN A 147 -21.03 3.36 13.74
N LEU A 148 -20.66 2.09 13.88
CA LEU A 148 -20.93 1.31 15.09
C LEU A 148 -20.28 1.94 16.33
N PHE A 149 -19.04 2.42 16.20
CA PHE A 149 -18.37 3.15 17.27
C PHE A 149 -19.12 4.43 17.65
N VAL A 150 -19.53 5.24 16.67
CA VAL A 150 -20.32 6.46 16.92
C VAL A 150 -21.60 6.13 17.68
N VAL A 151 -22.34 5.10 17.26
CA VAL A 151 -23.57 4.67 17.95
C VAL A 151 -23.27 4.29 19.39
N ALA A 152 -22.26 3.44 19.62
CA ALA A 152 -21.90 3.00 20.96
C ALA A 152 -21.48 4.17 21.87
N ALA A 153 -20.67 5.10 21.36
CA ALA A 153 -20.22 6.28 22.09
C ALA A 153 -21.39 7.22 22.44
N LEU A 154 -22.34 7.45 21.52
CA LEU A 154 -23.52 8.27 21.80
C LEU A 154 -24.50 7.61 22.77
N VAL A 155 -24.67 6.29 22.70
CA VAL A 155 -25.45 5.53 23.70
C VAL A 155 -24.82 5.69 25.08
N LEU A 156 -23.49 5.52 25.19
CA LEU A 156 -22.77 5.72 26.43
C LEU A 156 -22.93 7.16 26.96
N ALA A 157 -22.80 8.16 26.08
CA ALA A 157 -22.99 9.56 26.44
C ALA A 157 -24.41 9.84 26.97
N ALA A 158 -25.45 9.24 26.37
CA ALA A 158 -26.82 9.38 26.84
C ALA A 158 -27.02 8.75 28.22
N VAL A 159 -26.54 7.50 28.41
CA VAL A 159 -26.61 6.80 29.70
C VAL A 159 -25.93 7.61 30.80
N LEU A 160 -24.73 8.11 30.54
CA LEU A 160 -23.99 8.95 31.49
C LEU A 160 -24.72 10.26 31.77
N SER A 161 -25.32 10.90 30.76
CA SER A 161 -26.09 12.13 30.98
C SER A 161 -27.29 11.88 31.89
N PHE A 162 -28.01 10.77 31.70
CA PHE A 162 -29.11 10.38 32.57
C PHE A 162 -28.66 9.99 33.98
N SER A 163 -27.51 9.32 34.14
CA SER A 163 -27.00 8.95 35.46
C SER A 163 -26.65 10.17 36.33
N HIS A 164 -26.36 11.31 35.70
CA HIS A 164 -26.11 12.59 36.37
C HIS A 164 -27.38 13.46 36.51
N GLY A 165 -28.58 12.93 36.21
CA GLY A 165 -29.85 13.65 36.36
C GLY A 165 -30.14 14.70 35.28
N LEU A 166 -29.37 14.72 34.18
CA LEU A 166 -29.52 15.70 33.09
C LEU A 166 -30.61 15.26 32.10
N THR A 167 -31.88 15.42 32.48
CA THR A 167 -33.02 14.91 31.69
C THR A 167 -33.15 15.58 30.31
N GLY A 168 -32.95 16.90 30.21
CA GLY A 168 -33.03 17.64 28.94
C GLY A 168 -31.93 17.25 27.95
N SER A 169 -30.67 17.46 28.32
CA SER A 169 -29.51 17.13 27.48
C SER A 169 -29.39 15.62 27.25
N GLY A 170 -29.69 14.80 28.26
CA GLY A 170 -29.73 13.34 28.14
C GLY A 170 -30.76 12.87 27.10
N ALA A 171 -31.96 13.46 27.08
CA ALA A 171 -32.96 13.17 26.06
C ALA A 171 -32.50 13.57 24.66
N ALA A 172 -31.88 14.75 24.50
CA ALA A 172 -31.35 15.20 23.21
C ALA A 172 -30.23 14.29 22.67
N VAL A 173 -29.29 13.88 23.53
CA VAL A 173 -28.22 12.94 23.16
C VAL A 173 -28.79 11.55 22.86
N ALA A 174 -29.82 11.09 23.59
CA ALA A 174 -30.50 9.83 23.31
C ALA A 174 -31.19 9.84 21.93
N VAL A 175 -31.86 10.94 21.56
CA VAL A 175 -32.40 11.11 20.20
C VAL A 175 -31.30 11.04 19.15
N CYS A 176 -30.16 11.70 19.39
CA CYS A 176 -29.00 11.62 18.50
C CYS A 176 -28.47 10.18 18.37
N ALA A 177 -28.39 9.43 19.47
CA ALA A 177 -27.97 8.03 19.48
C ALA A 177 -28.95 7.14 18.68
N ALA A 178 -30.26 7.36 18.84
CA ALA A 178 -31.28 6.64 18.08
C ALA A 178 -31.19 6.95 16.57
N LEU A 179 -31.04 8.22 16.18
CA LEU A 179 -30.85 8.62 14.79
C LEU A 179 -29.57 8.02 14.19
N ALA A 180 -28.46 8.06 14.93
CA ALA A 180 -27.22 7.42 14.54
C ALA A 180 -27.39 5.90 14.31
N ALA A 181 -28.14 5.22 15.19
CA ALA A 181 -28.42 3.79 15.04
C ALA A 181 -29.27 3.50 13.80
N VAL A 182 -30.29 4.32 13.52
CA VAL A 182 -31.09 4.21 12.30
C VAL A 182 -30.23 4.41 11.04
N LEU A 183 -29.37 5.43 11.01
CA LEU A 183 -28.48 5.69 9.87
C LEU A 183 -27.47 4.54 9.66
N ALA A 184 -26.88 4.02 10.74
CA ALA A 184 -26.01 2.85 10.67
C ALA A 184 -26.76 1.61 10.16
N ALA A 185 -28.01 1.39 10.60
CA ALA A 185 -28.86 0.31 10.11
C ALA A 185 -29.19 0.46 8.62
N VAL A 186 -29.50 1.68 8.16
CA VAL A 186 -29.70 1.98 6.73
C VAL A 186 -28.45 1.63 5.91
N VAL A 187 -27.27 2.02 6.36
CA VAL A 187 -26.00 1.65 5.69
C VAL A 187 -25.77 0.14 5.70
N GLY A 188 -26.11 -0.53 6.81
CA GLY A 188 -26.12 -1.99 6.91
C GLY A 188 -27.03 -2.64 5.86
N VAL A 189 -28.25 -2.13 5.68
CA VAL A 189 -29.21 -2.61 4.67
C VAL A 189 -28.72 -2.35 3.24
N ILE A 190 -28.15 -1.17 2.97
CA ILE A 190 -27.54 -0.86 1.67
C ILE A 190 -26.44 -1.87 1.34
N ARG A 191 -25.58 -2.18 2.32
CA ARG A 191 -24.50 -3.15 2.14
C ARG A 191 -24.99 -4.59 1.98
N SER A 192 -25.98 -5.02 2.76
CA SER A 192 -26.52 -6.38 2.66
C SER A 192 -27.24 -6.63 1.34
N ARG A 193 -27.88 -5.60 0.77
CA ARG A 193 -28.49 -5.65 -0.57
C ARG A 193 -27.51 -5.40 -1.71
N GLY A 194 -26.32 -4.87 -1.41
CA GLY A 194 -25.35 -4.44 -2.41
C GLY A 194 -24.61 -5.56 -3.12
N GLY A 195 -24.62 -6.80 -2.59
CA GLY A 195 -24.01 -7.97 -3.23
C GLY A 195 -22.57 -7.72 -3.69
N GLU A 196 -22.34 -7.88 -4.99
CA GLU A 196 -21.04 -7.67 -5.66
C GLU A 196 -20.46 -6.27 -5.42
N ALA A 197 -21.28 -5.22 -5.43
CA ALA A 197 -20.80 -3.85 -5.24
C ALA A 197 -20.21 -3.61 -3.84
N THR A 198 -20.69 -4.36 -2.82
CA THR A 198 -20.13 -4.35 -1.47
C THR A 198 -18.78 -5.08 -1.42
N GLN A 199 -18.66 -6.21 -2.11
CA GLN A 199 -17.41 -6.96 -2.20
C GLN A 199 -16.35 -6.17 -2.99
N ASP A 200 -16.77 -5.48 -4.05
CA ASP A 200 -15.89 -4.67 -4.89
C ASP A 200 -15.25 -3.54 -4.12
N ILE A 201 -16.00 -2.81 -3.30
CA ILE A 201 -15.41 -1.73 -2.50
C ILE A 201 -14.52 -2.26 -1.38
N ASP A 202 -14.89 -3.38 -0.75
CA ASP A 202 -14.12 -3.98 0.34
C ASP A 202 -12.77 -4.57 -0.14
N LEU A 203 -12.73 -5.16 -1.34
CA LEU A 203 -11.52 -5.73 -1.95
C LEU A 203 -10.82 -4.79 -2.94
N SER A 204 -11.35 -3.59 -3.15
CA SER A 204 -10.85 -2.67 -4.20
C SER A 204 -9.37 -2.35 -4.08
N VAL A 205 -8.89 -2.06 -2.87
CA VAL A 205 -7.49 -1.71 -2.60
C VAL A 205 -6.59 -2.91 -2.90
N GLU A 206 -6.92 -4.08 -2.36
CA GLU A 206 -6.16 -5.31 -2.59
C GLU A 206 -6.11 -5.66 -4.08
N ARG A 207 -7.26 -5.67 -4.77
CA ARG A 207 -7.34 -5.95 -6.21
C ARG A 207 -6.56 -4.92 -7.03
N ALA A 208 -6.61 -3.64 -6.67
CA ALA A 208 -5.86 -2.59 -7.38
C ALA A 208 -4.35 -2.81 -7.25
N TYR A 209 -3.86 -3.22 -6.08
CA TYR A 209 -2.45 -3.52 -5.87
C TYR A 209 -2.01 -4.86 -6.48
N LEU A 210 -2.87 -5.88 -6.50
CA LEU A 210 -2.60 -7.13 -7.23
C LEU A 210 -2.45 -6.87 -8.73
N ARG A 211 -3.35 -6.08 -9.33
CA ARG A 211 -3.21 -5.64 -10.74
C ARG A 211 -1.93 -4.82 -10.96
N ALA A 212 -1.53 -4.00 -9.99
CA ALA A 212 -0.28 -3.26 -10.08
C ALA A 212 0.95 -4.20 -10.09
N ILE A 213 0.94 -5.25 -9.26
CA ILE A 213 2.01 -6.28 -9.25
C ILE A 213 2.04 -7.01 -10.59
N GLU A 214 0.89 -7.42 -11.10
CA GLU A 214 0.77 -8.07 -12.41
C GLU A 214 1.34 -7.18 -13.52
N HIS A 215 0.94 -5.91 -13.56
CA HIS A 215 1.45 -4.94 -14.52
C HIS A 215 2.97 -4.76 -14.46
N VAL A 216 3.55 -4.67 -13.26
CA VAL A 216 5.02 -4.62 -13.11
C VAL A 216 5.67 -5.92 -13.57
N GLY A 217 5.03 -7.07 -13.33
CA GLY A 217 5.44 -8.36 -13.88
C GLY A 217 5.43 -8.41 -15.40
N ASP A 218 4.43 -7.79 -16.04
CA ASP A 218 4.36 -7.67 -17.50
C ASP A 218 5.52 -6.83 -18.05
N VAL A 219 5.76 -5.66 -17.44
CA VAL A 219 6.89 -4.79 -17.81
C VAL A 219 8.23 -5.50 -17.58
N ALA A 220 8.37 -6.28 -16.52
CA ALA A 220 9.57 -7.09 -16.25
C ALA A 220 9.78 -8.16 -17.33
N ARG A 221 8.71 -8.84 -17.77
CA ARG A 221 8.78 -9.84 -18.86
C ARG A 221 9.13 -9.19 -20.20
N ASP A 222 8.57 -8.02 -20.50
CA ASP A 222 8.89 -7.28 -21.72
C ASP A 222 10.33 -6.77 -21.69
N ALA A 223 10.81 -6.26 -20.55
CA ALA A 223 12.20 -5.89 -20.37
C ALA A 223 13.17 -7.08 -20.54
N GLN A 224 12.79 -8.28 -20.10
CA GLN A 224 13.59 -9.48 -20.34
C GLN A 224 13.64 -9.82 -21.84
N ARG A 225 12.51 -9.73 -22.55
CA ARG A 225 12.49 -9.93 -24.02
C ARG A 225 13.37 -8.94 -24.75
N ASP A 226 13.40 -7.68 -24.29
CA ASP A 226 14.28 -6.66 -24.85
C ASP A 226 15.76 -6.99 -24.63
N VAL A 227 16.12 -7.54 -23.47
CA VAL A 227 17.49 -8.05 -23.23
C VAL A 227 17.82 -9.20 -24.18
N ASP A 228 16.93 -10.18 -24.25
CA ASP A 228 17.12 -11.40 -25.05
C ASP A 228 17.21 -11.08 -26.56
N ALA A 229 16.57 -10.00 -27.01
CA ALA A 229 16.65 -9.52 -28.38
C ALA A 229 17.90 -8.66 -28.65
N ALA A 230 18.43 -7.97 -27.64
CA ALA A 230 19.56 -7.06 -27.77
C ALA A 230 20.92 -7.76 -27.62
N LEU A 231 21.00 -8.84 -26.83
CA LEU A 231 22.21 -9.63 -26.65
C LEU A 231 22.20 -10.84 -27.56
N ASP A 232 23.33 -11.10 -28.22
CA ASP A 232 23.51 -12.40 -28.85
C ASP A 232 23.68 -13.50 -27.78
N ARG A 233 23.48 -14.75 -28.18
CA ARG A 233 23.56 -15.90 -27.26
C ARG A 233 24.92 -16.00 -26.57
N ARG A 234 26.01 -15.68 -27.27
CA ARG A 234 27.38 -15.80 -26.75
C ARG A 234 27.68 -14.72 -25.73
N GLU A 235 27.23 -13.49 -25.97
CA GLU A 235 27.37 -12.36 -25.04
C GLU A 235 26.53 -12.57 -23.78
N ALA A 236 25.30 -13.08 -23.93
CA ALA A 236 24.47 -13.46 -22.78
C ALA A 236 25.16 -14.52 -21.90
N GLU A 237 25.73 -15.57 -22.50
CA GLU A 237 26.50 -16.61 -21.80
C GLU A 237 27.73 -16.02 -21.08
N ILE A 238 28.47 -15.09 -21.70
CA ILE A 238 29.61 -14.40 -21.07
C ILE A 238 29.16 -13.56 -19.88
N VAL A 239 28.10 -12.77 -20.03
CA VAL A 239 27.54 -11.93 -18.94
C VAL A 239 27.13 -12.79 -17.75
N VAL A 240 26.42 -13.90 -18.00
CA VAL A 240 26.00 -14.85 -16.97
C VAL A 240 27.20 -15.47 -16.27
N ALA A 241 28.24 -15.87 -17.01
CA ALA A 241 29.46 -16.44 -16.44
C ALA A 241 30.22 -15.44 -15.55
N VAL A 242 30.39 -14.20 -16.01
CA VAL A 242 31.04 -13.14 -15.23
C VAL A 242 30.24 -12.83 -13.96
N ARG A 243 28.91 -12.68 -14.08
CA ARG A 243 28.00 -12.46 -12.95
C ARG A 243 28.12 -13.57 -11.92
N THR A 244 28.05 -14.82 -12.35
CA THR A 244 28.10 -16.00 -11.46
C THR A 244 29.39 -16.03 -10.65
N ARG A 245 30.55 -15.81 -11.30
CA ARG A 245 31.85 -15.72 -10.61
C ARG A 245 31.87 -14.63 -9.54
N LEU A 246 31.32 -13.44 -9.84
CA LEU A 246 31.29 -12.33 -8.87
C LEU A 246 30.34 -12.61 -7.71
N LEU A 247 29.19 -13.24 -7.96
CA LEU A 247 28.25 -13.62 -6.90
C LEU A 247 28.90 -14.61 -5.93
N GLU A 248 29.57 -15.64 -6.45
CA GLU A 248 30.31 -16.62 -5.65
C GLU A 248 31.43 -15.94 -4.83
N GLU A 249 32.19 -15.05 -5.45
CA GLU A 249 33.27 -14.30 -4.79
C GLU A 249 32.75 -13.45 -3.62
N PHE A 250 31.63 -12.74 -3.81
CA PHE A 250 31.10 -11.83 -2.80
C PHE A 250 30.09 -12.45 -1.83
N ALA A 251 29.64 -13.70 -2.06
CA ALA A 251 28.68 -14.40 -1.20
C ALA A 251 29.15 -14.50 0.27
N ALA A 252 30.45 -14.67 0.50
CA ALA A 252 31.01 -14.72 1.86
C ALA A 252 30.88 -13.39 2.63
N ARG A 253 30.86 -12.26 1.91
CA ARG A 253 30.73 -10.91 2.48
C ARG A 253 29.27 -10.44 2.54
N ARG A 254 28.42 -10.95 1.65
CA ARG A 254 26.98 -10.66 1.58
C ARG A 254 26.23 -11.99 1.42
N PRO A 255 25.76 -12.59 2.53
CA PRO A 255 25.04 -13.86 2.49
C PRO A 255 23.79 -13.85 1.60
N GLU A 256 23.16 -12.69 1.41
CA GLU A 256 22.04 -12.47 0.50
C GLU A 256 22.36 -12.70 -0.99
N LEU A 257 23.65 -12.78 -1.36
CA LEU A 257 24.09 -13.16 -2.71
C LEU A 257 24.28 -14.67 -2.86
N ALA A 258 24.37 -15.41 -1.73
CA ALA A 258 24.63 -16.83 -1.74
C ALA A 258 23.40 -17.60 -2.28
N GLY A 259 23.64 -18.56 -3.16
CA GLY A 259 22.58 -19.42 -3.72
C GLY A 259 21.62 -18.71 -4.67
N LEU A 260 21.95 -17.49 -5.12
CA LEU A 260 21.24 -16.88 -6.24
C LEU A 260 21.51 -17.69 -7.51
N ASP A 261 20.43 -18.00 -8.22
CA ASP A 261 20.42 -19.01 -9.26
C ASP A 261 21.27 -18.60 -10.48
N ALA A 262 22.27 -19.42 -10.79
CA ALA A 262 23.16 -19.22 -11.94
C ALA A 262 22.40 -19.36 -13.27
N ASP A 263 21.27 -20.08 -13.25
CA ASP A 263 20.45 -20.37 -14.43
C ASP A 263 19.57 -19.18 -14.86
N LEU A 264 19.57 -18.09 -14.10
CA LEU A 264 18.86 -16.86 -14.49
C LEU A 264 19.45 -16.27 -15.78
N PRO A 265 18.62 -15.84 -16.75
CA PRO A 265 19.13 -15.22 -17.97
C PRO A 265 19.83 -13.89 -17.66
N ALA A 266 20.61 -13.38 -18.63
CA ALA A 266 21.23 -12.07 -18.51
C ALA A 266 20.16 -10.99 -18.28
N GLY A 267 20.44 -10.03 -17.40
CA GLY A 267 19.54 -8.91 -17.06
C GLY A 267 18.48 -9.24 -16.01
N ALA A 268 18.26 -10.53 -15.71
CA ALA A 268 17.20 -10.96 -14.79
C ALA A 268 17.40 -10.46 -13.35
N MET A 269 18.63 -10.32 -12.86
CA MET A 269 18.88 -9.78 -11.51
C MET A 269 18.62 -8.28 -11.45
N ILE A 270 18.96 -7.54 -12.51
CA ILE A 270 18.59 -6.13 -12.65
C ILE A 270 17.07 -6.00 -12.53
N ILE A 271 16.35 -6.74 -13.37
CA ILE A 271 14.89 -6.73 -13.44
C ILE A 271 14.27 -7.13 -12.09
N ALA A 272 14.67 -8.27 -11.53
CA ALA A 272 14.16 -8.76 -10.24
C ALA A 272 14.37 -7.75 -9.11
N SER A 273 15.54 -7.12 -9.06
CA SER A 273 15.84 -6.11 -8.03
C SER A 273 14.97 -4.85 -8.12
N LYS A 274 14.40 -4.54 -9.30
CA LYS A 274 13.58 -3.36 -9.54
C LYS A 274 12.08 -3.70 -9.49
N ALA A 275 11.70 -4.88 -9.95
CA ALA A 275 10.33 -5.37 -9.96
C ALA A 275 9.83 -5.82 -8.58
N ASP A 276 10.75 -6.08 -7.64
CA ASP A 276 10.43 -6.54 -6.27
C ASP A 276 9.35 -5.67 -5.60
N PRO A 277 8.13 -6.23 -5.36
CA PRO A 277 7.03 -5.51 -4.76
C PRO A 277 7.33 -4.93 -3.39
N ASP A 278 8.24 -5.53 -2.63
CA ASP A 278 8.58 -5.06 -1.28
C ASP A 278 9.33 -3.72 -1.29
N ARG A 279 9.84 -3.29 -2.46
CA ARG A 279 10.55 -2.02 -2.64
C ARG A 279 9.66 -0.84 -3.02
N TRP A 280 8.49 -1.11 -3.61
CA TRP A 280 7.64 -0.06 -4.18
C TRP A 280 6.19 -0.08 -3.67
N LEU A 281 5.72 -1.19 -3.10
CA LEU A 281 4.41 -1.22 -2.45
C LEU A 281 4.41 -0.40 -1.16
N PRO A 282 3.25 0.19 -0.79
CA PRO A 282 3.07 0.75 0.54
C PRO A 282 3.35 -0.31 1.62
N PRO A 283 3.99 0.03 2.76
CA PRO A 283 4.35 -0.93 3.81
C PRO A 283 3.19 -1.77 4.36
N ALA A 284 1.97 -1.20 4.38
CA ALA A 284 0.77 -1.90 4.80
C ALA A 284 0.39 -3.06 3.86
N MET A 285 0.65 -2.90 2.56
CA MET A 285 0.34 -3.90 1.53
C MET A 285 1.47 -4.93 1.35
N ALA A 286 2.72 -4.52 1.51
CA ALA A 286 3.85 -5.44 1.51
C ALA A 286 3.73 -6.49 2.63
N LYS A 287 3.33 -6.05 3.84
CA LYS A 287 3.13 -6.93 5.01
C LYS A 287 1.95 -7.90 4.87
N SER A 288 0.94 -7.59 4.06
CA SER A 288 -0.20 -8.50 3.86
C SER A 288 0.09 -9.61 2.86
N ARG A 289 1.16 -9.50 2.06
CA ARG A 289 1.58 -10.55 1.10
C ARG A 289 2.29 -11.72 1.77
N THR A 290 2.92 -11.48 2.92
CA THR A 290 3.73 -12.47 3.65
C THR A 290 2.97 -13.21 4.76
N ARG A 291 1.66 -13.00 4.88
CA ARG A 291 0.75 -13.71 5.79
C ARG A 291 -0.16 -14.65 5.02
#